data_AF-A0A2V9N1J7-F1
#
_entry.id   AF-A0A2V9N1J7-F1
#
_cell.length_a   1.000
_cell.length_b   1.000
_cell.length_c   1.000
_cell.angle_alpha   90.00
_cell.angle_beta   90.00
_cell.angle_gamma   90.00
#
_symmetry.space_group_name_H-M   'P 1'
#
loop_
_entity.id
_entity.type
_entity.pdbx_description
1 polymer ?
#
loop_
_entity_poly.entity_id
_entity_poly.type
_entity_poly.pdbx_seq_one_letter_code
_entity_poly.pdbx_strand_id
1 'polypeptide(L)'
;PTIKAVAISLDLGPAGNITSEVVTSFSALNGLSLTGQNISLDFTFTNAEFVRLFTVTSESFSTLLTLQTSGTGLVGFLDGTGFLSDQNGNPLHSPQILGSASGSDGTMAAGLFPFFSNELQHPLDFYDVHFDLTLPVNSSISITGAQFSLNSEPGRPFGVGPGVPADIVPDMGSTFMLLSLGSLIPVVARVRLARAG
;
A
#
# COMPACT_ATOMS: atom_id res chain seq x y z
N PRO A 1 3.99 -19.23 25.18
CA PRO A 1 3.34 -19.72 23.94
C PRO A 1 3.34 -18.62 22.88
N THR A 2 4.14 -18.78 21.83
CA THR A 2 4.14 -17.90 20.66
C THR A 2 2.77 -18.05 20.00
N ILE A 3 1.95 -17.00 20.02
CA ILE A 3 0.68 -16.99 19.28
C ILE A 3 1.07 -17.04 17.81
N LYS A 4 0.71 -18.13 17.12
CA LYS A 4 1.00 -18.27 15.69
C LYS A 4 0.11 -17.29 14.94
N ALA A 5 0.71 -16.45 14.09
CA ALA A 5 -0.02 -15.54 13.23
C ALA A 5 -0.94 -16.30 12.27
N VAL A 6 -2.08 -15.68 11.96
CA VAL A 6 -3.02 -16.15 10.95
C VAL A 6 -2.52 -15.68 9.60
N ALA A 7 -2.06 -16.63 8.78
CA ALA A 7 -1.65 -16.34 7.42
C ALA A 7 -2.87 -16.10 6.52
N ILE A 8 -2.88 -14.95 5.85
CA ILE A 8 -3.90 -14.51 4.91
C ILE A 8 -3.22 -14.30 3.56
N SER A 9 -3.56 -15.15 2.59
CA SER A 9 -3.06 -15.01 1.22
C SER A 9 -3.94 -14.05 0.45
N LEU A 10 -3.34 -13.02 -0.15
CA LEU A 10 -4.02 -11.98 -0.91
C LEU A 10 -3.64 -12.07 -2.39
N ASP A 11 -4.63 -12.00 -3.26
CA ASP A 11 -4.46 -11.70 -4.68
C ASP A 11 -4.62 -10.19 -4.84
N LEU A 12 -3.57 -9.49 -5.28
CA LEU A 12 -3.59 -8.04 -5.47
C LEU A 12 -4.08 -7.65 -6.88
N GLY A 13 -4.46 -8.64 -7.69
CA GLY A 13 -4.87 -8.46 -9.08
C GLY A 13 -3.70 -8.61 -10.05
N PRO A 14 -3.90 -8.25 -11.34
CA PRO A 14 -2.91 -8.52 -12.37
C PRO A 14 -1.54 -7.86 -12.11
N ALA A 15 -0.47 -8.63 -12.30
CA ALA A 15 0.89 -8.10 -12.28
C ALA A 15 1.12 -7.00 -13.35
N GLY A 16 2.03 -6.08 -13.06
CA GLY A 16 2.30 -4.90 -13.90
C GLY A 16 1.31 -3.75 -13.69
N ASN A 17 0.36 -3.90 -12.75
CA ASN A 17 -0.60 -2.85 -12.44
C ASN A 17 0.09 -1.67 -11.73
N ILE A 18 -0.12 -0.47 -12.25
CA ILE A 18 0.33 0.79 -11.67
C ILE A 18 -0.92 1.55 -11.24
N THR A 19 -1.14 1.65 -9.93
CA THR A 19 -2.40 2.13 -9.35
C THR A 19 -2.15 2.98 -8.11
N SER A 20 -3.18 3.71 -7.66
CA SER A 20 -3.19 4.40 -6.37
C SER A 20 -4.00 3.63 -5.31
N GLU A 21 -4.74 2.60 -5.69
CA GLU A 21 -5.57 1.81 -4.77
C GLU A 21 -5.66 0.35 -5.20
N VAL A 22 -5.59 -0.56 -4.23
CA VAL A 22 -5.95 -1.98 -4.34
C VAL A 22 -6.76 -2.35 -3.11
N VAL A 23 -7.85 -3.09 -3.27
CA VAL A 23 -8.70 -3.56 -2.17
C VAL A 23 -9.00 -5.05 -2.35
N THR A 24 -8.70 -5.85 -1.33
CA THR A 24 -8.92 -7.30 -1.32
C THR A 24 -9.72 -7.69 -0.08
N SER A 25 -10.85 -8.37 -0.27
CA SER A 25 -11.69 -8.88 0.83
C SER A 25 -11.22 -10.27 1.28
N PHE A 26 -11.35 -10.56 2.58
CA PHE A 26 -11.08 -11.88 3.13
C PHE A 26 -12.02 -12.21 4.31
N SER A 27 -12.15 -13.49 4.65
CA SER A 27 -13.13 -13.97 5.65
C SER A 27 -12.51 -14.71 6.83
N ALA A 28 -11.18 -14.75 6.94
CA ALA A 28 -10.47 -15.53 7.95
C ALA A 28 -10.82 -15.14 9.40
N LEU A 29 -11.34 -13.93 9.62
CA LEU A 29 -11.71 -13.41 10.93
C LEU A 29 -13.22 -13.45 11.22
N ASN A 30 -14.02 -13.92 10.25
CA ASN A 30 -15.48 -13.91 10.40
C ASN A 30 -15.92 -14.77 11.59
N GLY A 31 -16.82 -14.23 12.40
CA GLY A 31 -17.33 -14.86 13.62
C GLY A 31 -16.46 -14.66 14.86
N LEU A 32 -15.28 -14.03 14.74
CA LEU A 32 -14.46 -13.71 15.90
C LEU A 32 -15.13 -12.61 16.74
N SER A 33 -15.46 -12.92 18.01
CA SER A 33 -16.00 -11.96 18.97
C SER A 33 -14.94 -10.99 19.48
N LEU A 34 -15.31 -9.75 19.79
CA LEU A 34 -14.40 -8.74 20.31
C LEU A 34 -14.25 -8.88 21.83
N THR A 35 -13.20 -9.56 22.31
CA THR A 35 -13.04 -9.88 23.75
C THR A 35 -11.79 -9.25 24.37
N GLY A 36 -11.15 -8.28 23.71
CA GLY A 36 -9.87 -7.73 24.19
C GLY A 36 -8.66 -8.59 23.85
N GLN A 37 -8.79 -9.56 22.94
CA GLN A 37 -7.74 -10.50 22.63
C GLN A 37 -6.71 -9.92 21.65
N ASN A 38 -5.51 -10.47 21.71
CA ASN A 38 -4.47 -10.19 20.72
C ASN A 38 -4.60 -11.15 19.54
N ILE A 39 -4.49 -10.61 18.33
CA ILE A 39 -4.40 -11.36 17.09
C ILE A 39 -3.15 -10.92 16.34
N SER A 40 -2.57 -11.86 15.60
CA SER A 40 -1.39 -11.62 14.76
C SER A 40 -1.74 -12.08 13.35
N LEU A 41 -1.51 -11.25 12.36
CA LEU A 41 -1.95 -11.43 10.97
C LEU A 41 -0.77 -11.26 10.02
N ASP A 42 -0.54 -12.26 9.17
CA ASP A 42 0.45 -12.21 8.09
C ASP A 42 -0.28 -12.12 6.76
N PHE A 43 -0.25 -10.95 6.12
CA PHE A 43 -0.77 -10.76 4.76
C PHE A 43 0.34 -11.08 3.76
N THR A 44 0.18 -12.18 3.03
CA THR A 44 1.16 -12.64 2.03
C THR A 44 0.59 -12.48 0.63
N PHE A 45 1.38 -11.93 -0.30
CA PHE A 45 0.93 -11.75 -1.66
C PHE A 45 1.09 -13.03 -2.47
N THR A 46 0.04 -13.40 -3.20
CA THR A 46 0.03 -14.60 -4.04
C THR A 46 0.68 -14.32 -5.40
N ASN A 47 0.80 -15.34 -6.25
CA ASN A 47 1.29 -15.22 -7.63
C ASN A 47 2.70 -14.60 -7.79
N ALA A 48 3.55 -14.71 -6.77
CA ALA A 48 4.87 -14.09 -6.72
C ALA A 48 4.81 -12.56 -6.89
N GLU A 49 3.72 -11.95 -6.43
CA GLU A 49 3.57 -10.51 -6.41
C GLU A 49 4.38 -9.87 -5.29
N PHE A 50 4.80 -8.64 -5.54
CA PHE A 50 5.37 -7.72 -4.58
C PHE A 50 4.73 -6.36 -4.81
N VAL A 51 4.79 -5.48 -3.82
CA VAL A 51 4.37 -4.10 -3.99
C VAL A 51 5.63 -3.24 -4.12
N ARG A 52 5.70 -2.44 -5.17
CA ARG A 52 6.76 -1.46 -5.39
C ARG A 52 6.27 -0.06 -5.11
N LEU A 53 6.91 0.59 -4.16
CA LEU A 53 6.74 2.01 -3.85
C LEU A 53 7.82 2.76 -4.64
N PHE A 54 7.41 3.50 -5.66
CA PHE A 54 8.28 4.31 -6.53
C PHE A 54 8.73 5.59 -5.83
N THR A 55 9.73 6.28 -6.36
CA THR A 55 10.13 7.63 -5.90
C THR A 55 8.98 8.64 -5.95
N VAL A 56 8.02 8.45 -6.85
CA VAL A 56 6.81 9.29 -6.95
C VAL A 56 5.65 8.83 -6.06
N THR A 57 5.73 7.67 -5.41
CA THR A 57 4.69 7.21 -4.49
C THR A 57 4.58 8.18 -3.32
N SER A 58 3.36 8.40 -2.81
CA SER A 58 3.17 9.35 -1.71
C SER A 58 3.79 8.84 -0.42
N GLU A 59 4.37 9.75 0.38
CA GLU A 59 4.77 9.47 1.76
C GLU A 59 3.59 9.10 2.66
N SER A 60 2.35 9.45 2.26
CA SER A 60 1.12 9.04 2.93
C SER A 60 0.60 7.66 2.49
N PHE A 61 1.37 6.92 1.68
CA PHE A 61 1.04 5.54 1.34
C PHE A 61 0.74 4.74 2.61
N SER A 62 -0.30 3.90 2.55
CA SER A 62 -0.70 3.07 3.67
C SER A 62 -1.12 1.68 3.26
N THR A 63 -0.87 0.74 4.17
CA THR A 63 -1.52 -0.56 4.16
C THR A 63 -2.60 -0.53 5.25
N LEU A 64 -3.83 -0.88 4.90
CA LEU A 64 -5.00 -0.67 5.75
C LEU A 64 -5.77 -1.98 5.93
N LEU A 65 -5.94 -2.40 7.18
CA LEU A 65 -6.92 -3.41 7.55
C LEU A 65 -8.22 -2.71 7.93
N THR A 66 -9.33 -3.12 7.32
CA THR A 66 -10.68 -2.71 7.73
C THR A 66 -11.49 -3.93 8.14
N LEU A 67 -12.10 -3.89 9.32
CA LEU A 67 -12.98 -4.92 9.85
C LEU A 67 -14.42 -4.41 9.87
N GLN A 68 -15.32 -5.15 9.25
CA GLN A 68 -16.76 -4.98 9.42
C GLN A 68 -17.23 -5.81 10.62
N THR A 69 -18.19 -5.29 11.39
CA THR A 69 -18.74 -6.01 12.54
C THR A 69 -20.25 -6.16 12.48
N SER A 70 -20.79 -6.96 13.39
CA SER A 70 -22.24 -7.07 13.63
C SER A 70 -22.82 -5.90 14.44
N GLY A 71 -21.98 -4.97 14.90
CA GLY A 71 -22.39 -3.82 15.69
C GLY A 71 -22.90 -2.66 14.85
N THR A 72 -23.45 -1.65 15.53
CA THR A 72 -23.83 -0.36 14.94
C THR A 72 -23.19 0.76 15.74
N GLY A 73 -22.79 1.86 15.10
CA GLY A 73 -22.07 2.94 15.78
C GLY A 73 -20.59 2.63 15.98
N LEU A 74 -19.94 3.41 16.84
CA LEU A 74 -18.54 3.23 17.18
C LEU A 74 -18.36 1.96 18.03
N VAL A 75 -17.67 0.95 17.48
CA VAL A 75 -17.47 -0.36 18.12
C VAL A 75 -16.17 -0.46 18.92
N GLY A 76 -15.32 0.57 18.80
CA GLY A 76 -13.99 0.64 19.40
C GLY A 76 -12.89 0.86 18.37
N PHE A 77 -11.65 0.94 18.85
CA PHE A 77 -10.46 1.14 18.03
C PHE A 77 -9.57 -0.09 18.13
N LEU A 78 -8.92 -0.41 17.01
CA LEU A 78 -7.82 -1.36 16.99
C LEU A 78 -6.57 -0.66 17.56
N ASP A 79 -5.79 -1.41 18.34
CA ASP A 79 -4.48 -0.97 18.83
C ASP A 79 -3.44 -2.00 18.44
N GLY A 80 -2.20 -1.60 18.20
CA GLY A 80 -1.18 -2.53 17.77
C GLY A 80 -0.04 -1.93 16.96
N THR A 81 0.75 -2.84 16.40
CA THR A 81 1.93 -2.53 15.60
C THR A 81 1.94 -3.31 14.30
N GLY A 82 2.68 -2.82 13.31
CA GLY A 82 2.92 -3.55 12.08
C GLY A 82 4.24 -3.25 11.41
N PHE A 83 4.61 -4.09 10.46
CA PHE A 83 5.78 -3.89 9.60
C PHE A 83 5.60 -4.53 8.23
N LEU A 84 6.44 -4.10 7.29
CA LEU A 84 6.60 -4.70 5.97
C LEU A 84 7.82 -5.62 5.99
N SER A 85 7.83 -6.70 5.21
CA SER A 85 9.01 -7.57 5.06
C SER A 85 9.50 -7.70 3.63
N ASP A 86 10.77 -8.08 3.53
CA ASP A 86 11.46 -8.41 2.28
C ASP A 86 11.01 -9.77 1.73
N GLN A 87 11.57 -10.17 0.58
CA GLN A 87 11.26 -11.44 -0.09
C GLN A 87 11.55 -12.68 0.77
N ASN A 88 12.44 -12.55 1.76
CA ASN A 88 12.83 -13.65 2.64
C ASN A 88 12.00 -13.67 3.93
N GLY A 89 11.03 -12.76 4.09
CA GLY A 89 10.22 -12.59 5.30
C GLY A 89 10.97 -11.87 6.43
N ASN A 90 12.05 -11.15 6.13
CA ASN A 90 12.73 -10.33 7.14
C ASN A 90 12.08 -8.94 7.22
N PRO A 91 11.77 -8.42 8.42
CA PRO A 91 11.24 -7.08 8.58
C PRO A 91 12.17 -6.03 7.94
N LEU A 92 11.60 -5.15 7.13
CA LEU A 92 12.31 -4.04 6.48
C LEU A 92 12.63 -2.89 7.44
N HIS A 93 11.94 -2.84 8.57
CA HIS A 93 12.07 -1.82 9.60
C HIS A 93 11.58 -2.35 10.95
N SER A 94 11.79 -1.60 12.03
CA SER A 94 11.22 -1.96 13.34
C SER A 94 9.68 -1.84 13.32
N PRO A 95 8.92 -2.67 14.07
CA PRO A 95 7.47 -2.54 14.14
C PRO A 95 7.03 -1.12 14.51
N GLN A 96 6.12 -0.56 13.71
CA GLN A 96 5.59 0.79 13.89
C GLN A 96 4.20 0.74 14.51
N ILE A 97 3.86 1.75 15.31
CA ILE A 97 2.51 1.90 15.86
C ILE A 97 1.54 2.18 14.72
N LEU A 98 0.40 1.48 14.73
CA LEU A 98 -0.64 1.65 13.72
C LEU A 98 -1.50 2.89 14.02
N GLY A 99 -1.90 3.61 12.97
CA GLY A 99 -3.03 4.53 13.07
C GLY A 99 -4.34 3.73 13.17
N SER A 100 -5.34 4.25 13.88
CA SER A 100 -6.62 3.57 14.02
C SER A 100 -7.83 4.47 13.81
N ALA A 101 -8.92 3.88 13.32
CA ALA A 101 -10.18 4.56 13.07
C ALA A 101 -11.37 3.66 13.43
N SER A 102 -12.49 4.28 13.78
CA SER A 102 -13.76 3.62 14.08
C SER A 102 -14.88 4.37 13.36
N GLY A 103 -15.67 3.65 12.57
CA GLY A 103 -16.79 4.18 11.80
C GLY A 103 -18.10 4.08 12.58
N SER A 104 -19.04 4.98 12.29
CA SER A 104 -20.40 4.93 12.85
C SER A 104 -21.27 3.81 12.24
N ASP A 105 -20.77 3.13 11.22
CA ASP A 105 -21.39 2.01 10.52
C ASP A 105 -20.96 0.64 11.07
N GLY A 106 -20.26 0.62 12.22
CA GLY A 106 -19.77 -0.61 12.82
C GLY A 106 -18.46 -1.11 12.23
N THR A 107 -17.76 -0.29 11.45
CA THR A 107 -16.42 -0.60 10.94
C THR A 107 -15.32 -0.12 11.89
N MET A 108 -14.17 -0.77 11.85
CA MET A 108 -12.93 -0.29 12.46
C MET A 108 -11.76 -0.57 11.55
N ALA A 109 -10.74 0.27 11.60
CA ALA A 109 -9.58 0.13 10.74
C ALA A 109 -8.26 0.37 11.49
N ALA A 110 -7.21 -0.29 11.00
CA ALA A 110 -5.83 -0.11 11.44
C ALA A 110 -4.93 0.11 10.22
N GLY A 111 -4.15 1.19 10.22
CA GLY A 111 -3.31 1.59 9.09
C GLY A 111 -1.84 1.67 9.47
N LEU A 112 -0.98 1.08 8.64
CA LEU A 112 0.47 1.23 8.71
C LEU A 112 0.92 2.25 7.66
N PHE A 113 1.69 3.25 8.09
CA PHE A 113 2.21 4.36 7.27
C PHE A 113 3.74 4.27 7.22
N PRO A 114 4.31 3.42 6.34
CA PRO A 114 5.71 2.98 6.42
C PRO A 114 6.74 4.11 6.40
N PHE A 115 6.43 5.25 5.76
CA PHE A 115 7.37 6.37 5.61
C PHE A 115 7.35 7.38 6.76
N PHE A 116 6.44 7.27 7.73
CA PHE A 116 6.38 8.24 8.84
C PHE A 116 7.56 8.12 9.81
N SER A 117 8.25 6.98 9.83
CA SER A 117 9.45 6.75 10.65
C SER A 117 10.75 7.27 10.00
N ASN A 118 10.73 7.63 8.71
CA ASN A 118 11.92 7.91 7.88
C ASN A 118 12.97 6.79 7.83
N GLU A 119 12.64 5.57 8.27
CA GLU A 119 13.56 4.41 8.22
C GLU A 119 13.64 3.79 6.82
N LEU A 120 12.61 4.02 6.00
CA LEU A 120 12.48 3.49 4.65
C LEU A 120 12.72 4.58 3.60
N GLN A 121 13.31 4.18 2.48
CA GLN A 121 13.57 5.05 1.33
C GLN A 121 12.98 4.45 0.06
N HIS A 122 12.60 5.33 -0.87
CA HIS A 122 12.14 4.94 -2.19
C HIS A 122 13.33 4.73 -3.17
N PRO A 123 13.16 3.90 -4.21
CA PRO A 123 12.07 2.94 -4.37
C PRO A 123 12.21 1.77 -3.39
N LEU A 124 11.08 1.18 -2.98
CA LEU A 124 11.02 0.08 -2.02
C LEU A 124 10.13 -1.04 -2.53
N ASP A 125 10.59 -2.29 -2.39
CA ASP A 125 9.77 -3.46 -2.60
C ASP A 125 9.45 -4.14 -1.26
N PHE A 126 8.20 -4.57 -1.08
CA PHE A 126 7.82 -5.43 0.03
C PHE A 126 6.89 -6.57 -0.44
N TYR A 127 6.92 -7.67 0.30
CA TYR A 127 6.32 -8.94 -0.13
C TYR A 127 5.23 -9.45 0.82
N ASP A 128 5.17 -8.88 2.01
CA ASP A 128 4.15 -9.16 3.00
C ASP A 128 3.91 -7.94 3.90
N VAL A 129 2.82 -8.02 4.67
CA VAL A 129 2.51 -7.07 5.73
C VAL A 129 2.14 -7.85 6.98
N HIS A 130 2.79 -7.54 8.09
CA HIS A 130 2.50 -8.13 9.38
C HIS A 130 1.79 -7.13 10.29
N PHE A 131 0.67 -7.54 10.89
CA PHE A 131 -0.01 -6.79 11.96
C PHE A 131 -0.15 -7.62 13.23
N ASP A 132 0.29 -7.04 14.35
CA ASP A 132 -0.07 -7.47 15.70
C ASP A 132 -1.09 -6.50 16.27
N LEU A 133 -2.28 -6.99 16.60
CA LEU A 133 -3.43 -6.18 16.99
C LEU A 133 -4.02 -6.65 18.31
N THR A 134 -4.51 -5.70 19.09
CA THR A 134 -5.41 -5.91 20.22
C THR A 134 -6.80 -5.46 19.79
N LEU A 135 -7.77 -6.38 19.82
CA LEU A 135 -9.16 -6.07 19.52
C LEU A 135 -9.81 -5.35 20.73
N PRO A 136 -10.82 -4.48 20.51
CA PRO A 136 -11.54 -3.86 21.63
C PRO A 136 -12.35 -4.89 22.42
N VAL A 137 -12.78 -4.51 23.63
CA VAL A 137 -13.63 -5.35 24.49
C VAL A 137 -15.10 -5.02 24.24
N ASN A 138 -15.77 -5.88 23.47
CA ASN A 138 -17.23 -5.88 23.31
C ASN A 138 -17.73 -7.26 22.86
N SER A 139 -17.91 -8.18 23.80
CA SER A 139 -18.20 -9.60 23.51
C SER A 139 -19.54 -9.87 22.82
N SER A 140 -20.43 -8.87 22.77
CA SER A 140 -21.70 -8.94 22.04
C SER A 140 -21.55 -8.71 20.52
N ILE A 141 -20.38 -8.24 20.09
CA ILE A 141 -20.05 -7.92 18.71
C ILE A 141 -19.08 -8.95 18.16
N SER A 142 -19.27 -9.33 16.90
CA SER A 142 -18.37 -10.20 16.15
C SER A 142 -17.98 -9.57 14.81
N ILE A 143 -16.84 -9.97 14.27
CA ILE A 143 -16.39 -9.59 12.93
C ILE A 143 -17.26 -10.31 11.89
N THR A 144 -17.79 -9.57 10.92
CA THR A 144 -18.67 -10.06 9.85
C THR A 144 -18.02 -10.00 8.47
N GLY A 145 -16.96 -9.21 8.32
CA GLY A 145 -16.16 -9.11 7.12
C GLY A 145 -14.81 -8.46 7.41
N ALA A 146 -13.87 -8.63 6.49
CA ALA A 146 -12.60 -7.94 6.54
C ALA A 146 -12.10 -7.58 5.13
N GLN A 147 -11.37 -6.47 5.06
CA GLN A 147 -10.74 -5.97 3.84
C GLN A 147 -9.30 -5.55 4.16
N PHE A 148 -8.41 -5.82 3.21
CA PHE A 148 -7.07 -5.29 3.18
C PHE A 148 -6.95 -4.34 1.99
N SER A 149 -6.37 -3.18 2.20
CA SER A 149 -6.18 -2.17 1.15
C SER A 149 -4.75 -1.64 1.11
N LEU A 150 -4.29 -1.35 -0.09
CA LEU A 150 -3.08 -0.56 -0.36
C LEU A 150 -3.54 0.77 -0.93
N ASN A 151 -3.20 1.88 -0.28
CA ASN A 151 -3.69 3.20 -0.66
C ASN A 151 -2.53 4.18 -0.85
N SER A 152 -2.59 4.96 -1.91
CA SER A 152 -1.75 6.14 -2.12
C SER A 152 -2.59 7.30 -2.64
N GLU A 153 -2.01 8.50 -2.61
CA GLU A 153 -2.68 9.69 -3.12
C GLU A 153 -2.98 9.60 -4.63
N PRO A 154 -4.06 10.25 -5.10
CA PRO A 154 -4.35 10.35 -6.52
C PRO A 154 -3.15 10.89 -7.32
N GLY A 155 -2.73 10.16 -8.36
CA GLY A 155 -1.58 10.52 -9.18
C GLY A 155 -0.21 10.19 -8.58
N ARG A 156 -0.18 9.49 -7.43
CA ARG A 156 1.04 9.01 -6.75
C ARG A 156 1.05 7.48 -6.75
N PRO A 157 1.32 6.84 -7.89
CA PRO A 157 1.07 5.41 -8.02
C PRO A 157 2.08 4.56 -7.24
N PHE A 158 1.73 3.29 -7.04
CA PHE A 158 2.61 2.19 -6.69
C PHE A 158 2.43 1.05 -7.71
N GLY A 159 3.37 0.10 -7.73
CA GLY A 159 3.36 -1.05 -8.63
C GLY A 159 2.96 -2.34 -7.92
N VAL A 160 2.27 -3.24 -8.63
CA VAL A 160 1.95 -4.59 -8.18
C VAL A 160 2.58 -5.63 -9.11
N GLY A 161 3.38 -6.51 -8.53
CA GLY A 161 3.89 -7.71 -9.17
C GLY A 161 5.01 -7.47 -10.20
N PRO A 162 5.45 -8.55 -10.86
CA PRO A 162 6.48 -8.48 -11.88
C PRO A 162 6.04 -7.64 -13.09
N GLY A 163 7.02 -7.05 -13.79
CA GLY A 163 6.78 -6.26 -15.00
C GLY A 163 6.53 -4.77 -14.76
N VAL A 164 6.44 -4.33 -13.50
CA VAL A 164 6.49 -2.89 -13.17
C VAL A 164 7.91 -2.32 -13.38
N PRO A 165 8.05 -1.03 -13.74
CA PRO A 165 9.36 -0.38 -13.87
C PRO A 165 10.19 -0.48 -12.58
N ALA A 166 11.51 -0.35 -12.69
CA ALA A 166 12.40 -0.27 -11.53
C ALA A 166 12.08 0.96 -10.65
N ASP A 167 11.74 2.08 -11.29
CA ASP A 167 11.25 3.28 -10.64
C ASP A 167 10.42 4.12 -11.63
N ILE A 168 9.61 5.04 -11.11
CA ILE A 168 9.00 6.12 -11.86
C ILE A 168 9.53 7.42 -11.27
N VAL A 169 10.29 8.17 -12.06
CA VAL A 169 10.85 9.47 -11.67
C VAL A 169 10.12 10.54 -12.47
N PRO A 170 9.76 11.69 -11.88
CA PRO A 170 9.16 12.77 -12.66
C PRO A 170 10.11 13.22 -13.78
N ASP A 171 9.58 13.31 -15.01
CA ASP A 171 10.29 13.91 -16.13
C ASP A 171 10.49 15.42 -15.85
N MET A 172 11.58 15.77 -15.17
CA MET A 172 11.94 17.16 -14.93
C MET A 172 12.54 17.76 -16.22
N GLY A 173 11.67 18.27 -17.09
CA GLY A 173 11.95 19.33 -18.08
C GLY A 173 12.84 18.99 -19.28
N SER A 174 13.58 17.87 -19.30
CA SER A 174 14.51 17.57 -20.40
C SER A 174 13.83 17.16 -21.70
N THR A 175 12.65 16.55 -21.65
CA THR A 175 11.90 16.15 -22.86
C THR A 175 11.43 17.37 -23.67
N PHE A 176 11.03 18.45 -23.00
CA PHE A 176 10.69 19.73 -23.65
C PHE A 176 11.93 20.46 -24.19
N MET A 177 13.07 20.39 -23.49
CA MET A 177 14.33 20.91 -24.02
C MET A 177 14.81 20.13 -25.25
N LEU A 178 14.73 18.80 -25.25
CA LEU A 178 15.08 17.96 -26.39
C LEU A 178 14.14 18.18 -27.58
N LEU A 179 12.83 18.33 -27.32
CA LEU A 179 11.85 18.66 -28.35
C LEU A 179 12.12 20.06 -28.94
N SER A 180 12.42 21.05 -28.09
CA SER A 180 12.74 22.41 -28.56
C SER A 180 14.05 22.45 -29.36
N LEU A 181 15.12 21.77 -28.92
CA LEU A 181 16.34 21.61 -29.71
C LEU A 181 16.10 20.88 -31.03
N GLY A 182 15.33 19.79 -31.01
CA GLY A 182 14.97 19.03 -32.22
C GLY A 182 14.20 19.85 -33.24
N SER A 183 13.36 20.79 -32.79
CA SER A 183 12.57 21.68 -33.67
C SER A 183 13.38 22.81 -34.32
N LEU A 184 14.55 23.18 -33.77
CA LEU A 184 15.40 24.24 -34.35
C LEU A 184 16.14 23.78 -35.62
N ILE A 185 16.49 22.50 -35.72
CA ILE A 185 17.21 21.92 -36.86
C ILE A 185 16.45 22.12 -38.19
N PRO A 186 15.15 21.77 -38.31
CA PRO A 186 14.41 21.99 -39.56
C PRO A 186 14.17 23.47 -39.88
N VAL A 187 14.05 24.35 -38.86
CA VAL A 187 13.87 25.80 -39.06
C VAL A 187 15.14 26.44 -39.66
N VAL A 188 16.32 26.09 -39.13
CA VAL A 188 17.61 26.58 -39.67
C VAL A 188 17.86 26.04 -41.08
N ALA A 189 17.50 24.78 -41.36
CA ALA A 189 17.60 24.21 -42.70
C ALA A 189 16.74 24.95 -43.73
N ARG A 190 15.50 25.31 -43.38
CA ARG A 190 14.61 26.08 -44.28
C ARG A 190 15.13 27.49 -44.57
N VAL A 191 15.69 28.19 -43.57
CA VAL A 191 16.26 29.52 -43.76
C VAL A 191 17.48 29.50 -44.68
N ARG A 192 18.30 28.43 -44.63
CA ARG A 192 19.45 28.28 -45.54
C ARG A 192 19.04 27.98 -46.98
N LEU A 193 18.03 27.15 -47.20
CA LEU A 193 17.52 26.89 -48.56
C LEU A 193 16.90 28.14 -49.20
N ALA A 194 16.16 28.95 -48.43
CA ALA A 194 15.52 30.17 -48.94
C ALA A 194 16.51 31.30 -49.31
N ARG A 195 17.77 31.23 -48.86
CA ARG A 195 18.83 32.20 -49.19
C ARG A 195 19.76 31.73 -50.31
N ALA A 196 19.61 30.49 -50.76
CA ALA A 196 20.48 29.86 -51.75
C ALA A 196 19.82 29.69 -53.14
N GLY A 197 18.60 30.19 -53.32
CA GLY A 197 17.91 30.33 -54.61
C GLY A 197 17.65 31.79 -54.90
#